data_AF-A0AAW1XHK9-F1
#
_entry.id   AF-A0AAW1XHK9-F1
#
_cell.length_a   1.000
_cell.length_b   1.000
_cell.length_c   1.000
_cell.angle_alpha   90.00
_cell.angle_beta   90.00
_cell.angle_gamma   90.00
#
_symmetry.space_group_name_H-M   'P 1'
#
loop_
_entity.id
_entity.type
_entity.pdbx_description
1 polymer ?
#
loop_
_entity_poly.entity_id
_entity_poly.type
_entity_poly.pdbx_seq_one_letter_code
_entity_poly.pdbx_strand_id
1 'polypeptide(L)'
;MDSHNINPISDDPKTPLLPLHDQTHRSHSFHSVLTLKNLYVVLGPLLCGLICVFVKVDGPVSSRNMLAVLAWVFAWWLTEAVPMPITSMAPLFLFPLFGIASADDVAHSYMDDVIALVLGSFILALAVEHYNIHRRLALNITILFCGDPLNPPLLLLGICATSAFVSMWMHNVSAAVMMMPVATGILHRFPVGPDQSVVTSKFCKAVVLGVTYSVAIGGMSTLTGTGVNLILVGMWKSYFPDAEPISFSTWFFFGFPLALLIFLAVWIILCCLYCSKSSGPALTEYLDKAHLNRELEMLGPMAFAEKMILAVFSILIILWMTRSITDDIPGWGALFNGRAGDGTASVMMATLAVHNSKHEAKG
;
A
#
# COMPACT_ATOMS: atom_id res chain seq x y z
N MET A 1 -41.49 38.50 -9.57
CA MET A 1 -40.74 39.78 -9.51
C MET A 1 -40.04 39.81 -8.17
N ASP A 2 -38.85 40.42 -8.15
CA ASP A 2 -37.91 40.62 -7.03
C ASP A 2 -36.88 39.48 -6.87
N SER A 3 -35.80 39.44 -7.67
CA SER A 3 -34.63 40.34 -7.78
C SER A 3 -33.46 39.89 -6.91
N HIS A 4 -32.39 39.48 -7.60
CA HIS A 4 -30.98 39.39 -7.21
C HIS A 4 -30.60 39.90 -5.81
N ASN A 5 -29.89 39.06 -5.06
CA ASN A 5 -28.89 39.54 -4.12
C ASN A 5 -27.61 38.71 -4.28
N ILE A 6 -26.79 39.13 -5.25
CA ILE A 6 -25.40 38.68 -5.42
C ILE A 6 -24.60 39.50 -4.41
N ASN A 7 -24.03 38.83 -3.40
CA ASN A 7 -23.10 39.49 -2.47
C ASN A 7 -21.90 40.02 -3.26
N PRO A 8 -21.52 41.30 -3.10
CA PRO A 8 -20.37 41.86 -3.80
C PRO A 8 -19.09 41.21 -3.26
N ILE A 9 -18.28 40.68 -4.17
CA ILE A 9 -16.91 40.23 -3.90
C ILE A 9 -16.12 41.47 -3.48
N SER A 10 -15.62 41.49 -2.24
CA SER A 10 -14.76 42.56 -1.74
C SER A 10 -13.36 42.42 -2.34
N ASP A 11 -12.95 43.38 -3.18
CA ASP A 11 -11.60 43.51 -3.73
C ASP A 11 -10.60 44.03 -2.68
N ASP A 12 -10.33 43.26 -1.63
CA ASP A 12 -9.21 43.54 -0.70
C ASP A 12 -8.03 42.58 -0.99
N PRO A 13 -6.88 43.06 -1.47
CA PRO A 13 -5.73 42.22 -1.82
C PRO A 13 -5.06 41.52 -0.62
N LYS A 14 -5.57 41.70 0.61
CA LYS A 14 -5.11 41.02 1.83
C LYS A 14 -6.05 39.93 2.35
N THR A 15 -7.19 39.67 1.71
CA THR A 15 -8.05 38.54 2.11
C THR A 15 -7.54 37.21 1.56
N PRO A 16 -7.29 36.19 2.39
CA PRO A 16 -6.85 34.88 1.94
C PRO A 16 -7.95 34.16 1.13
N LEU A 17 -7.57 33.62 -0.04
CA LEU A 17 -8.45 32.95 -1.02
C LEU A 17 -8.99 31.58 -0.58
N LEU A 18 -8.58 31.06 0.58
CA LEU A 18 -9.15 29.86 1.20
C LEU A 18 -9.97 30.27 2.44
N PRO A 19 -11.11 29.62 2.72
CA PRO A 19 -11.82 29.81 3.97
C PRO A 19 -10.94 29.33 5.14
N LEU A 20 -10.21 30.26 5.76
CA LEU A 20 -9.51 30.03 7.00
C LEU A 20 -10.54 30.09 8.13
N HIS A 21 -10.65 28.98 8.85
CA HIS A 21 -11.52 28.78 10.02
C HIS A 21 -13.02 28.82 9.72
N ASP A 22 -13.57 27.63 9.49
CA ASP A 22 -14.88 27.30 10.06
C ASP A 22 -14.72 27.36 11.60
N GLN A 23 -14.87 28.55 12.18
CA GLN A 23 -15.23 28.68 13.59
C GLN A 23 -16.64 28.11 13.71
N THR A 24 -16.72 26.79 13.71
CA THR A 24 -17.88 26.08 14.22
C THR A 24 -18.03 26.56 15.65
N HIS A 25 -19.03 27.41 15.88
CA HIS A 25 -19.64 27.56 17.19
C HIS A 25 -20.05 26.13 17.63
N ARG A 26 -19.14 25.43 18.31
CA ARG A 26 -19.45 24.20 19.05
C ARG A 26 -20.33 24.62 20.21
N SER A 27 -21.61 24.81 19.92
CA SER A 27 -22.65 24.56 20.91
C SER A 27 -22.42 23.12 21.37
N HIS A 28 -21.91 22.94 22.59
CA HIS A 28 -21.82 21.64 23.25
C HIS A 28 -23.25 21.14 23.54
N SER A 29 -23.95 20.75 22.48
CA SER A 29 -25.22 20.05 22.59
C SER A 29 -24.90 18.59 22.94
N PHE A 30 -25.51 18.08 24.01
CA PHE A 30 -25.41 16.69 24.45
C PHE A 30 -25.70 15.67 23.33
N HIS A 31 -26.40 16.08 22.26
CA HIS A 31 -26.60 15.27 21.06
C HIS A 31 -25.32 14.97 20.27
N SER A 32 -24.27 15.81 20.35
CA SER A 32 -22.97 15.55 19.71
C SER A 32 -22.22 14.38 20.35
N VAL A 33 -22.58 14.00 21.59
CA VAL A 33 -22.01 12.84 22.28
C VAL A 33 -22.66 11.54 21.80
N LEU A 34 -23.88 11.61 21.25
CA LEU A 34 -24.73 10.48 20.86
C LEU A 34 -24.66 10.12 19.37
N THR A 35 -23.58 10.49 18.69
CA THR A 35 -23.29 10.00 17.34
C THR A 35 -22.99 8.49 17.40
N LEU A 36 -23.51 7.71 16.45
CA LEU A 36 -23.26 6.25 16.32
C LEU A 36 -21.78 5.89 16.50
N LYS A 37 -20.88 6.70 15.94
CA LYS A 37 -19.42 6.53 16.08
C LYS A 37 -18.95 6.60 17.54
N ASN A 38 -19.44 7.56 18.32
CA ASN A 38 -19.09 7.69 19.74
C ASN A 38 -19.66 6.54 20.57
N LEU A 39 -20.83 6.02 20.20
CA LEU A 39 -21.43 4.85 20.84
C LEU A 39 -20.55 3.60 20.62
N TYR A 40 -20.01 3.40 19.42
CA TYR A 40 -19.06 2.31 19.16
C TYR A 40 -17.69 2.52 19.84
N VAL A 41 -17.25 3.76 20.04
CA VAL A 41 -16.04 4.02 20.83
C VAL A 41 -16.25 3.60 22.29
N VAL A 42 -17.40 3.92 22.89
CA VAL A 42 -17.73 3.56 24.28
C VAL A 42 -18.03 2.06 24.43
N LEU A 43 -18.46 1.38 23.37
CA LEU A 43 -18.71 -0.05 23.37
C LEU A 43 -17.49 -0.87 23.81
N GLY A 44 -16.29 -0.51 23.38
CA GLY A 44 -15.05 -1.20 23.77
C GLY A 44 -14.80 -1.23 25.29
N PRO A 45 -14.66 -0.06 25.95
CA PRO A 45 -14.53 0.02 27.40
C PRO A 45 -15.71 -0.62 28.15
N LEU A 46 -16.93 -0.48 27.64
CA LEU A 46 -18.13 -1.04 28.25
C LEU A 46 -18.11 -2.58 28.23
N LEU A 47 -17.74 -3.19 27.10
CA LEU A 47 -17.55 -4.65 27.00
C LEU A 47 -16.43 -5.13 27.92
N CYS A 48 -15.32 -4.39 28.00
CA CYS A 48 -14.23 -4.69 28.92
C CYS A 48 -14.72 -4.68 30.40
N GLY A 49 -15.45 -3.63 30.79
CA GLY A 49 -16.02 -3.51 32.13
C GLY A 49 -17.01 -4.64 32.45
N LEU A 50 -17.90 -4.98 31.51
CA LEU A 50 -18.84 -6.10 31.66
C LEU A 50 -18.12 -7.43 31.84
N ILE A 51 -17.07 -7.71 31.05
CA ILE A 51 -16.31 -8.97 31.16
C ILE A 51 -15.56 -9.05 32.48
N CYS A 52 -14.93 -7.97 32.93
CA CYS A 52 -14.24 -7.94 34.22
C CYS A 52 -15.19 -8.18 35.42
N VAL A 53 -16.45 -7.75 35.32
CA VAL A 53 -17.44 -7.90 36.40
C VAL A 53 -18.19 -9.23 36.34
N PHE A 54 -18.68 -9.63 35.17
CA PHE A 54 -19.65 -10.72 35.04
C PHE A 54 -19.03 -12.07 34.64
N VAL A 55 -17.84 -12.08 34.02
CA VAL A 55 -17.23 -13.32 33.56
C VAL A 55 -16.27 -13.86 34.62
N LYS A 56 -16.62 -15.02 35.19
CA LYS A 56 -15.70 -15.84 35.97
C LYS A 56 -15.07 -16.86 35.03
N VAL A 57 -13.80 -16.66 34.71
CA VAL A 57 -12.97 -17.68 34.06
C VAL A 57 -12.36 -18.52 35.18
N ASP A 58 -12.37 -19.85 35.05
CA ASP A 58 -11.77 -20.80 36.00
C ASP A 58 -10.22 -20.76 35.98
N GLY A 59 -9.63 -19.56 35.93
CA GLY A 59 -8.20 -19.33 35.80
C GLY A 59 -7.73 -18.04 36.51
N PRO A 60 -6.45 -17.66 36.32
CA PRO A 60 -5.89 -16.45 36.91
C PRO A 60 -6.65 -15.19 36.51
N VAL A 61 -6.64 -14.17 37.39
CA VAL A 61 -7.29 -12.88 37.11
C VAL A 61 -6.77 -12.24 35.82
N SER A 62 -5.50 -12.46 35.48
CA SER A 62 -4.88 -12.00 34.23
C SER A 62 -5.55 -12.58 32.97
N SER A 63 -6.06 -13.82 33.01
CA SER A 63 -6.77 -14.43 31.87
C SER A 63 -8.10 -13.76 31.58
N ARG A 64 -8.84 -13.38 32.63
CA ARG A 64 -10.07 -12.59 32.50
C ARG A 64 -9.78 -11.19 31.96
N ASN A 65 -8.74 -10.55 32.48
CA ASN A 65 -8.34 -9.22 32.04
C ASN A 65 -7.90 -9.23 30.56
N MET A 66 -7.19 -10.27 30.12
CA MET A 66 -6.83 -10.45 28.71
C MET A 66 -8.07 -10.59 27.82
N LEU A 67 -9.05 -11.40 28.23
CA LEU A 67 -10.32 -11.53 27.49
C LEU A 67 -11.06 -10.19 27.37
N ALA A 68 -11.07 -9.39 28.45
CA ALA A 68 -11.70 -8.08 28.48
C ALA A 68 -11.02 -7.09 27.52
N VAL A 69 -9.68 -7.06 27.51
CA VAL A 69 -8.91 -6.24 26.56
C VAL A 69 -9.10 -6.72 25.12
N LEU A 70 -9.09 -8.03 24.88
CA LEU A 70 -9.35 -8.59 23.55
C LEU A 70 -10.74 -8.18 23.02
N ALA A 71 -11.78 -8.28 23.85
CA ALA A 71 -13.13 -7.87 23.47
C ALA A 71 -13.20 -6.38 23.12
N TRP A 72 -12.48 -5.54 23.87
CA TRP A 72 -12.37 -4.11 23.56
C TRP A 72 -11.71 -3.90 22.19
N VAL A 73 -10.48 -4.40 22.00
CA VAL A 73 -9.71 -4.21 20.75
C VAL A 73 -10.48 -4.77 19.55
N PHE A 74 -11.09 -5.94 19.69
CA PHE A 74 -11.85 -6.58 18.63
C PHE A 74 -13.13 -5.82 18.27
N ALA A 75 -13.84 -5.28 19.28
CA ALA A 75 -15.01 -4.43 19.03
C ALA A 75 -14.60 -3.17 18.25
N TRP A 76 -13.49 -2.53 18.62
CA TRP A 76 -12.97 -1.37 17.88
C TRP A 76 -12.50 -1.71 16.46
N TRP A 77 -11.92 -2.89 16.23
CA TRP A 77 -11.57 -3.37 14.89
C TRP A 77 -12.79 -3.65 14.02
N LEU A 78 -13.79 -4.38 14.53
CA LEU A 78 -14.99 -4.71 13.75
C LEU A 78 -15.86 -3.49 13.42
N THR A 79 -15.92 -2.53 14.33
CA THR A 79 -16.78 -1.34 14.17
C THR A 79 -16.07 -0.18 13.47
N GLU A 80 -14.75 -0.27 13.29
CA GLU A 80 -13.88 0.83 12.82
C GLU A 80 -14.15 2.17 13.53
N ALA A 81 -14.57 2.09 14.80
CA ALA A 81 -14.98 3.27 15.59
C ALA A 81 -13.82 4.25 15.79
N VAL A 82 -12.62 3.68 15.94
CA VAL A 82 -11.35 4.36 16.12
C VAL A 82 -10.42 3.95 14.97
N PRO A 83 -9.61 4.87 14.40
CA PRO A 83 -8.62 4.52 13.38
C PRO A 83 -7.76 3.31 13.75
N MET A 84 -7.54 2.41 12.79
CA MET A 84 -6.77 1.18 12.96
C MET A 84 -5.43 1.37 13.70
N PRO A 85 -4.61 2.41 13.43
CA PRO A 85 -3.35 2.61 14.16
C PRO A 85 -3.54 2.82 15.66
N ILE A 86 -4.58 3.56 16.06
CA ILE A 86 -4.86 3.84 17.48
C ILE A 86 -5.36 2.58 18.17
N THR A 87 -6.25 1.81 17.53
CA THR A 87 -6.72 0.52 18.04
C THR A 87 -5.56 -0.46 18.20
N SER A 88 -4.66 -0.54 17.22
CA SER A 88 -3.46 -1.38 17.29
C SER A 88 -2.44 -0.93 18.33
N MET A 89 -2.45 0.33 18.77
CA MET A 89 -1.63 0.83 19.88
C MET A 89 -2.26 0.59 21.25
N ALA A 90 -3.55 0.25 21.32
CA ALA A 90 -4.25 0.07 22.59
C ALA A 90 -3.59 -0.96 23.54
N PRO A 91 -3.06 -2.10 23.07
CA PRO A 91 -2.35 -3.05 23.93
C PRO A 91 -1.15 -2.44 24.69
N LEU A 92 -0.45 -1.44 24.13
CA LEU A 92 0.73 -0.81 24.78
C LEU A 92 0.42 -0.23 26.16
N PHE A 93 -0.79 0.30 26.36
CA PHE A 93 -1.21 0.83 27.65
C PHE A 93 -2.22 -0.08 28.37
N LEU A 94 -3.06 -0.81 27.64
CA LEU A 94 -4.05 -1.71 28.26
C LEU A 94 -3.38 -2.90 28.94
N PHE A 95 -2.34 -3.51 28.36
CA PHE A 95 -1.71 -4.68 28.98
C PHE A 95 -1.02 -4.35 30.32
N PRO A 96 -0.25 -3.24 30.45
CA PRO A 96 0.31 -2.83 31.73
C PRO A 96 -0.77 -2.40 32.75
N LEU A 97 -1.79 -1.63 32.32
CA LEU A 97 -2.84 -1.16 33.23
C LEU A 97 -3.67 -2.30 33.84
N PHE A 98 -3.89 -3.36 33.07
CA PHE A 98 -4.64 -4.53 33.52
C PHE A 98 -3.75 -5.62 34.14
N GLY A 99 -2.46 -5.37 34.32
CA GLY A 99 -1.50 -6.30 34.94
C GLY A 99 -1.30 -7.59 34.15
N ILE A 100 -1.38 -7.52 32.81
CA ILE A 100 -1.22 -8.67 31.91
C ILE A 100 0.26 -8.89 31.58
N ALA A 101 0.98 -7.84 31.22
CA ALA A 101 2.40 -7.85 30.86
C ALA A 101 3.06 -6.51 31.24
N SER A 102 4.39 -6.51 31.40
CA SER A 102 5.13 -5.27 31.68
C SER A 102 5.17 -4.35 30.46
N ALA A 103 5.34 -3.04 30.66
CA ALA A 103 5.43 -2.10 29.55
C ALA A 103 6.60 -2.42 28.60
N ASP A 104 7.72 -2.91 29.15
CA ASP A 104 8.90 -3.30 28.38
C ASP A 104 8.63 -4.54 27.51
N ASP A 105 7.97 -5.56 28.04
CA ASP A 105 7.64 -6.78 27.28
C ASP A 105 6.69 -6.46 26.11
N VAL A 106 5.70 -5.59 26.35
CA VAL A 106 4.78 -5.18 25.30
C VAL A 106 5.52 -4.34 24.25
N ALA A 107 6.41 -3.43 24.65
CA ALA A 107 7.20 -2.64 23.70
C ALA A 107 8.08 -3.49 22.78
N HIS A 108 8.71 -4.56 23.30
CA HIS A 108 9.48 -5.50 22.46
C HIS A 108 8.63 -6.17 21.37
N SER A 109 7.34 -6.38 21.62
CA SER A 109 6.42 -6.94 20.62
C SER A 109 6.11 -5.98 19.47
N TYR A 110 6.36 -4.67 19.64
CA TYR A 110 6.13 -3.63 18.62
C TYR A 110 7.41 -3.26 17.86
N MET A 111 8.57 -3.80 18.23
CA MET A 111 9.83 -3.45 17.59
C MET A 111 10.70 -4.69 17.36
N ASP A 112 10.30 -5.48 16.36
CA ASP A 112 11.08 -6.61 15.85
C ASP A 112 11.66 -6.32 14.45
N ASP A 113 12.61 -7.14 13.99
CA ASP A 113 13.27 -6.98 12.68
C ASP A 113 12.26 -6.97 11.51
N VAL A 114 11.14 -7.71 11.61
CA VAL A 114 10.06 -7.67 10.62
C VAL A 114 9.41 -6.29 10.54
N ILE A 115 9.25 -5.59 11.67
CA ILE A 115 8.68 -4.25 11.69
C ILE A 115 9.70 -3.23 11.16
N ALA A 116 10.99 -3.41 11.49
CA ALA A 116 12.07 -2.61 10.92
C ALA A 116 12.17 -2.73 9.38
N LEU A 117 11.96 -3.95 8.85
CA LEU A 117 11.85 -4.23 7.41
C LEU A 117 10.72 -3.41 6.76
N VAL A 118 9.56 -3.37 7.41
CA VAL A 118 8.40 -2.62 6.94
C VAL A 118 8.66 -1.12 6.95
N LEU A 119 9.22 -0.60 8.04
CA LEU A 119 9.54 0.82 8.15
C LEU A 119 10.56 1.25 7.09
N GLY A 120 11.65 0.50 6.92
CA GLY A 120 12.67 0.79 5.92
C GLY A 120 12.13 0.71 4.49
N SER A 121 11.37 -0.33 4.17
CA SER A 121 10.78 -0.51 2.83
C SER A 121 9.75 0.57 2.50
N PHE A 122 8.91 1.00 3.45
CA PHE A 122 7.99 2.11 3.22
C PHE A 122 8.68 3.44 3.00
N ILE A 123 9.74 3.76 3.77
CA ILE A 123 10.51 4.99 3.55
C ILE A 123 11.08 5.02 2.14
N LEU A 124 11.62 3.90 1.66
CA LEU A 124 12.16 3.78 0.31
C LEU A 124 11.07 3.83 -0.76
N ALA A 125 9.92 3.19 -0.54
CA ALA A 125 8.77 3.26 -1.43
C ALA A 125 8.25 4.70 -1.56
N LEU A 126 8.18 5.45 -0.45
CA LEU A 126 7.82 6.88 -0.45
C LEU A 126 8.86 7.74 -1.18
N ALA A 127 10.14 7.37 -1.13
CA ALA A 127 11.16 8.05 -1.94
C ALA A 127 10.93 7.78 -3.44
N VAL A 128 10.66 6.53 -3.84
CA VAL A 128 10.32 6.18 -5.24
C VAL A 128 9.05 6.88 -5.73
N GLU A 129 8.08 7.08 -4.83
CA GLU A 129 6.87 7.87 -5.05
C GLU A 129 7.19 9.35 -5.30
N HIS A 130 7.93 9.97 -4.37
CA HIS A 130 8.23 11.39 -4.39
C HIS A 130 8.89 11.85 -5.69
N TYR A 131 9.82 11.04 -6.22
CA TYR A 131 10.52 11.32 -7.47
C TYR A 131 9.82 10.78 -8.72
N ASN A 132 8.57 10.29 -8.60
CA ASN A 132 7.74 9.80 -9.70
C ASN A 132 8.40 8.72 -10.59
N ILE A 133 9.36 7.97 -10.03
CA ILE A 133 10.15 6.95 -10.74
C ILE A 133 9.23 5.84 -11.27
N HIS A 134 8.23 5.48 -10.46
CA HIS A 134 7.21 4.49 -10.80
C HIS A 134 6.40 4.91 -12.05
N ARG A 135 6.09 6.20 -12.23
CA ARG A 135 5.39 6.71 -13.43
C ARG A 135 6.23 6.55 -14.68
N ARG A 136 7.53 6.88 -14.62
CA ARG A 136 8.46 6.69 -15.73
C ARG A 136 8.58 5.21 -16.11
N LEU A 137 8.72 4.33 -15.12
CA LEU A 137 8.73 2.89 -15.34
C LEU A 137 7.43 2.40 -15.99
N ALA A 138 6.29 2.87 -15.50
CA ALA A 138 4.98 2.49 -16.02
C ALA A 138 4.78 2.88 -17.49
N LEU A 139 5.17 4.10 -17.86
CA LEU A 139 5.10 4.56 -19.25
C LEU A 139 6.05 3.76 -20.14
N ASN A 140 7.31 3.56 -19.73
CA ASN A 140 8.29 2.78 -20.49
C ASN A 140 7.80 1.34 -20.76
N ILE A 141 7.26 0.68 -19.74
CA ILE A 141 6.72 -0.68 -19.88
C ILE A 141 5.48 -0.66 -20.78
N THR A 142 4.56 0.28 -20.59
CA THR A 142 3.35 0.37 -21.41
C THR A 142 3.69 0.62 -22.88
N ILE A 143 4.67 1.48 -23.17
CA ILE A 143 5.16 1.75 -24.55
C ILE A 143 5.79 0.49 -25.17
N LEU A 144 6.51 -0.30 -24.38
CA LEU A 144 7.10 -1.56 -24.85
C LEU A 144 6.02 -2.57 -25.27
N PHE A 145 4.93 -2.65 -24.52
CA PHE A 145 3.80 -3.54 -24.81
C PHE A 145 2.80 -2.96 -25.82
N CYS A 146 2.92 -1.67 -26.16
CA CYS A 146 2.18 -1.01 -27.22
C CYS A 146 2.88 -1.28 -28.58
N GLY A 147 2.52 -2.40 -29.21
CA GLY A 147 2.97 -2.76 -30.55
C GLY A 147 2.25 -1.97 -31.66
N ASP A 148 2.84 -1.98 -32.87
CA ASP A 148 2.26 -1.44 -34.10
C ASP A 148 2.07 -2.59 -35.11
N PRO A 149 0.83 -3.08 -35.37
CA PRO A 149 -0.47 -2.56 -34.95
C PRO A 149 -0.83 -2.89 -33.48
N LEU A 150 -1.72 -2.08 -32.91
CA LEU A 150 -2.16 -2.18 -31.52
C LEU A 150 -2.82 -3.53 -31.21
N ASN A 151 -2.31 -4.23 -30.20
CA ASN A 151 -2.89 -5.45 -29.65
C ASN A 151 -3.49 -5.18 -28.26
N PRO A 152 -4.83 -5.07 -28.12
CA PRO A 152 -5.48 -4.78 -26.83
C PRO A 152 -5.13 -5.75 -25.69
N PRO A 153 -5.01 -7.08 -25.91
CA PRO A 153 -4.56 -8.01 -24.88
C PRO A 153 -3.14 -7.72 -24.39
N LEU A 154 -2.25 -7.27 -25.27
CA LEU A 154 -0.85 -6.96 -24.96
C LEU A 154 -0.74 -5.62 -24.22
N LEU A 155 -1.54 -4.63 -24.61
CA LEU A 155 -1.67 -3.37 -23.87
C LEU A 155 -2.19 -3.63 -22.45
N LEU A 156 -3.25 -4.45 -22.31
CA LEU A 156 -3.76 -4.86 -21.01
C LEU A 156 -2.69 -5.60 -20.20
N LEU A 157 -1.90 -6.49 -20.84
CA LEU A 157 -0.79 -7.17 -20.19
C LEU A 157 0.22 -6.17 -19.64
N GLY A 158 0.62 -5.17 -20.42
CA GLY A 158 1.57 -4.14 -20.00
C GLY A 158 1.09 -3.34 -18.79
N ILE A 159 -0.17 -2.89 -18.80
CA ILE A 159 -0.78 -2.15 -17.69
C ILE A 159 -0.86 -3.02 -16.43
N CYS A 160 -1.36 -4.25 -16.57
CA CYS A 160 -1.49 -5.21 -15.48
C CYS A 160 -0.11 -5.60 -14.90
N ALA A 161 0.85 -5.94 -15.76
CA ALA A 161 2.18 -6.37 -15.34
C ALA A 161 2.93 -5.23 -14.62
N THR A 162 2.82 -4.01 -15.12
CA THR A 162 3.35 -2.82 -14.43
C THR A 162 2.70 -2.65 -13.07
N SER A 163 1.37 -2.76 -12.99
CA SER A 163 0.64 -2.57 -11.73
C SER A 163 1.01 -3.63 -10.69
N ALA A 164 1.15 -4.89 -11.12
CA ALA A 164 1.65 -5.97 -10.27
C ALA A 164 3.09 -5.69 -9.82
N PHE A 165 3.97 -5.31 -10.75
CA PHE A 165 5.37 -5.02 -10.43
C PHE A 165 5.52 -3.88 -9.42
N VAL A 166 4.82 -2.75 -9.60
CA VAL A 166 4.85 -1.63 -8.65
C VAL A 166 4.34 -2.09 -7.27
N SER A 167 3.28 -2.90 -7.24
CA SER A 167 2.73 -3.41 -5.97
C SER A 167 3.58 -4.48 -5.29
N MET A 168 4.61 -5.04 -5.94
CA MET A 168 5.59 -5.89 -5.26
C MET A 168 6.41 -5.08 -4.23
N TRP A 169 6.48 -3.77 -4.39
CA TRP A 169 7.39 -2.92 -3.61
C TRP A 169 6.64 -1.88 -2.77
N MET A 170 5.37 -1.67 -3.08
CA MET A 170 4.53 -0.64 -2.50
C MET A 170 3.28 -1.27 -1.91
N HIS A 171 2.67 -0.59 -0.94
CA HIS A 171 1.38 -1.00 -0.43
C HIS A 171 0.33 -1.03 -1.55
N ASN A 172 -0.50 -2.08 -1.57
CA ASN A 172 -1.53 -2.28 -2.59
C ASN A 172 -2.36 -1.01 -2.85
N VAL A 173 -2.85 -0.35 -1.80
CA VAL A 173 -3.67 0.86 -1.95
C VAL A 173 -2.91 1.98 -2.65
N SER A 174 -1.65 2.23 -2.27
CA SER A 174 -0.81 3.26 -2.90
C SER A 174 -0.52 2.93 -4.36
N ALA A 175 -0.16 1.68 -4.66
CA ALA A 175 0.08 1.23 -6.03
C ALA A 175 -1.18 1.37 -6.91
N ALA A 176 -2.35 1.03 -6.39
CA ALA A 176 -3.62 1.24 -7.11
C ALA A 176 -3.87 2.73 -7.39
N VAL A 177 -3.74 3.60 -6.38
CA VAL A 177 -3.93 5.05 -6.52
C VAL A 177 -2.98 5.67 -7.53
N MET A 178 -1.76 5.16 -7.66
CA MET A 178 -0.78 5.62 -8.65
C MET A 178 -1.03 5.12 -10.07
N MET A 179 -1.39 3.85 -10.19
CA MET A 179 -1.60 3.22 -11.50
C MET A 179 -2.94 3.62 -12.10
N MET A 180 -3.93 3.99 -11.29
CA MET A 180 -5.26 4.36 -11.76
C MET A 180 -5.22 5.58 -12.69
N PRO A 181 -4.55 6.70 -12.37
CA PRO A 181 -4.39 7.83 -13.30
C PRO A 181 -3.68 7.47 -14.61
N VAL A 182 -2.67 6.59 -14.55
CA VAL A 182 -1.96 6.11 -15.75
C VAL A 182 -2.92 5.32 -16.65
N ALA A 183 -3.69 4.41 -16.04
CA ALA A 183 -4.69 3.63 -16.73
C ALA A 183 -5.81 4.52 -17.29
N THR A 184 -6.40 5.41 -16.49
CA THR A 184 -7.47 6.31 -16.94
C THR A 184 -7.00 7.33 -17.97
N GLY A 185 -5.73 7.77 -17.92
CA GLY A 185 -5.14 8.65 -18.93
C GLY A 185 -5.22 8.05 -20.33
N ILE A 186 -5.02 6.73 -20.44
CA ILE A 186 -5.22 5.97 -21.67
C ILE A 186 -6.73 5.88 -22.00
N LEU A 187 -7.58 5.62 -21.00
CA LEU A 187 -9.03 5.46 -21.21
C LEU A 187 -9.74 6.76 -21.62
N HIS A 188 -9.25 7.93 -21.21
CA HIS A 188 -9.84 9.23 -21.56
C HIS A 188 -9.78 9.57 -23.06
N ARG A 189 -9.05 8.77 -23.86
CA ARG A 189 -9.00 8.94 -25.32
C ARG A 189 -10.15 8.28 -26.05
N PHE A 190 -10.87 7.43 -25.35
CA PHE A 190 -12.09 6.85 -25.87
C PHE A 190 -13.27 7.82 -25.72
N PRO A 191 -14.21 7.82 -26.68
CA PRO A 191 -15.43 8.60 -26.54
C PRO A 191 -16.21 8.14 -25.30
N VAL A 192 -16.60 9.10 -24.47
CA VAL A 192 -17.42 8.90 -23.27
C VAL A 192 -18.81 9.47 -23.57
N GLY A 193 -19.85 8.62 -23.57
CA GLY A 193 -21.21 9.05 -23.85
C GLY A 193 -22.05 8.01 -24.60
N PRO A 194 -23.24 8.40 -25.11
CA PRO A 194 -24.14 7.51 -25.84
C PRO A 194 -23.51 6.91 -27.12
N ASP A 195 -22.47 7.55 -27.68
CA ASP A 195 -21.73 7.07 -28.85
C ASP A 195 -20.59 6.07 -28.50
N GLN A 196 -20.42 5.71 -27.23
CA GLN A 196 -19.39 4.77 -26.82
C GLN A 196 -19.69 3.35 -27.35
N SER A 197 -18.77 2.82 -28.16
CA SER A 197 -18.90 1.44 -28.63
C SER A 197 -18.87 0.45 -27.44
N VAL A 198 -19.65 -0.62 -27.53
CA VAL A 198 -19.68 -1.70 -26.52
C VAL A 198 -18.29 -2.30 -26.31
N VAL A 199 -17.48 -2.34 -27.37
CA VAL A 199 -16.10 -2.85 -27.36
C VAL A 199 -15.20 -1.97 -26.48
N THR A 200 -15.28 -0.66 -26.66
CA THR A 200 -14.53 0.33 -25.90
C THR A 200 -14.92 0.31 -24.43
N SER A 201 -16.22 0.25 -24.12
CA SER A 201 -16.71 0.15 -22.73
C SER A 201 -16.20 -1.11 -22.02
N LYS A 202 -16.21 -2.26 -22.71
CA LYS A 202 -15.65 -3.52 -22.16
C LYS A 202 -14.16 -3.41 -21.91
N PHE A 203 -13.39 -2.80 -22.81
CA PHE A 203 -11.96 -2.60 -22.61
C PHE A 203 -11.65 -1.67 -21.44
N CYS A 204 -12.37 -0.56 -21.28
CA CYS A 204 -12.23 0.32 -20.12
C CYS A 204 -12.43 -0.43 -18.79
N LYS A 205 -13.45 -1.29 -18.73
CA LYS A 205 -13.70 -2.16 -17.57
C LYS A 205 -12.55 -3.15 -17.35
N ALA A 206 -12.03 -3.76 -18.41
CA ALA A 206 -10.90 -4.68 -18.35
C ALA A 206 -9.65 -4.03 -17.75
N VAL A 207 -9.36 -2.80 -18.16
CA VAL A 207 -8.21 -2.03 -17.66
C VAL A 207 -8.36 -1.71 -16.17
N VAL A 208 -9.54 -1.21 -15.76
CA VAL A 208 -9.78 -0.87 -14.34
C VAL A 208 -9.72 -2.10 -13.43
N LEU A 209 -10.40 -3.18 -13.83
CA LEU A 209 -10.34 -4.45 -13.10
C LEU A 209 -8.94 -5.05 -13.13
N GLY A 210 -8.25 -4.94 -14.26
CA GLY A 210 -6.88 -5.38 -14.46
C GLY A 210 -5.92 -4.74 -13.48
N VAL A 211 -5.94 -3.41 -13.35
CA VAL A 211 -5.15 -2.68 -12.34
C VAL A 211 -5.51 -3.16 -10.93
N THR A 212 -6.80 -3.20 -10.60
CA THR A 212 -7.29 -3.54 -9.25
C THR A 212 -6.83 -4.94 -8.79
N TYR A 213 -6.98 -5.95 -9.64
CA TYR A 213 -6.55 -7.31 -9.32
C TYR A 213 -5.03 -7.48 -9.39
N SER A 214 -4.37 -6.86 -10.37
CA SER A 214 -2.92 -7.00 -10.55
C SER A 214 -2.14 -6.43 -9.38
N VAL A 215 -2.59 -5.33 -8.80
CA VAL A 215 -1.99 -4.75 -7.59
C VAL A 215 -2.04 -5.75 -6.43
N ALA A 216 -3.20 -6.34 -6.15
CA ALA A 216 -3.32 -7.33 -5.07
C ALA A 216 -2.41 -8.56 -5.29
N ILE A 217 -2.31 -9.04 -6.54
CA ILE A 217 -1.43 -10.16 -6.93
C ILE A 217 0.05 -9.75 -6.91
N GLY A 218 0.38 -8.50 -7.19
CA GLY A 218 1.72 -7.97 -7.03
C GLY A 218 2.17 -8.02 -5.58
N GLY A 219 1.32 -7.54 -4.67
CA GLY A 219 1.64 -7.47 -3.24
C GLY A 219 1.83 -8.82 -2.56
N MET A 220 1.26 -9.92 -3.08
CA MET A 220 1.49 -11.26 -2.51
C MET A 220 2.86 -11.84 -2.86
N SER A 221 3.52 -11.34 -3.91
CA SER A 221 4.75 -11.93 -4.45
C SER A 221 5.99 -11.73 -3.58
N THR A 222 6.04 -10.62 -2.84
CA THR A 222 7.15 -10.22 -1.98
C THR A 222 6.70 -10.08 -0.54
N LEU A 223 7.66 -10.10 0.38
CA LEU A 223 7.37 -10.02 1.80
C LEU A 223 6.84 -8.62 2.19
N THR A 224 7.32 -7.56 1.53
CA THR A 224 6.96 -6.16 1.84
C THR A 224 5.70 -5.65 1.14
N GLY A 225 5.13 -6.41 0.18
CA GLY A 225 3.99 -5.96 -0.61
C GLY A 225 2.66 -5.87 0.17
N THR A 226 2.41 -6.81 1.09
CA THR A 226 1.19 -6.81 1.92
C THR A 226 1.47 -7.09 3.39
N GLY A 227 0.74 -6.40 4.27
CA GLY A 227 0.82 -6.57 5.72
C GLY A 227 0.54 -8.01 6.18
N VAL A 228 -0.26 -8.77 5.44
CA VAL A 228 -0.60 -10.15 5.78
C VAL A 228 0.62 -11.06 5.73
N ASN A 229 1.51 -10.88 4.75
CA ASN A 229 2.73 -11.67 4.61
C ASN A 229 3.65 -11.43 5.81
N LEU A 230 3.71 -10.19 6.28
CA LEU A 230 4.54 -9.76 7.41
C LEU A 230 4.00 -10.30 8.74
N ILE A 231 2.67 -10.25 8.93
CA ILE A 231 2.01 -10.86 10.09
C ILE A 231 2.32 -12.35 10.14
N LEU A 232 2.25 -13.05 9.01
CA LEU A 232 2.59 -14.46 8.94
C LEU A 232 4.04 -14.72 9.37
N VAL A 233 5.02 -13.94 8.88
CA VAL A 233 6.43 -14.11 9.27
C VAL A 233 6.65 -13.81 10.75
N GLY A 234 6.01 -12.76 11.28
CA GLY A 234 6.03 -12.46 12.72
C GLY A 234 5.45 -13.60 13.55
N MET A 235 4.28 -14.12 13.17
CA MET A 235 3.62 -15.25 13.83
C MET A 235 4.45 -16.53 13.71
N TRP A 236 5.07 -16.80 12.55
CA TRP A 236 5.91 -17.98 12.34
C TRP A 236 7.07 -18.01 13.34
N LYS A 237 7.75 -16.88 13.51
CA LYS A 237 8.84 -16.73 14.49
C LYS A 237 8.35 -16.93 15.93
N SER A 238 7.13 -16.50 16.26
CA SER A 238 6.56 -16.69 17.60
C SER A 238 6.06 -18.11 17.88
N TYR A 239 5.46 -18.78 16.90
CA TYR A 239 4.87 -20.12 17.09
C TYR A 239 5.84 -21.28 16.84
N PHE A 240 6.85 -21.08 15.97
CA PHE A 240 7.82 -22.09 15.59
C PHE A 240 9.26 -21.60 15.82
N PRO A 241 9.68 -21.39 17.07
CA PRO A 241 10.99 -20.82 17.38
C PRO A 241 12.17 -21.72 16.98
N ASP A 242 11.95 -23.04 16.91
CA ASP A 242 12.97 -24.03 16.52
C ASP A 242 13.06 -24.22 14.99
N ALA A 243 12.11 -23.66 14.23
CA ALA A 243 12.11 -23.73 12.77
C ALA A 243 12.90 -22.57 12.18
N GLU A 244 13.37 -22.74 10.94
CA GLU A 244 14.06 -21.66 10.26
C GLU A 244 13.13 -20.45 10.04
N PRO A 245 13.64 -19.23 10.28
CA PRO A 245 12.87 -18.02 10.07
C PRO A 245 12.62 -17.80 8.58
N ILE A 246 11.39 -17.39 8.25
CA ILE A 246 11.05 -17.02 6.88
C ILE A 246 11.80 -15.74 6.52
N SER A 247 12.81 -15.85 5.66
CA SER A 247 13.54 -14.71 5.11
C SER A 247 12.84 -14.12 3.88
N PHE A 248 13.25 -12.91 3.47
CA PHE A 248 12.73 -12.30 2.25
C PHE A 248 12.92 -13.20 1.02
N SER A 249 14.11 -13.79 0.84
CA SER A 249 14.42 -14.65 -0.31
C SER A 249 13.57 -15.91 -0.32
N THR A 250 13.43 -16.57 0.84
CA THR A 250 12.57 -17.75 1.02
C THR A 250 11.13 -17.44 0.62
N TRP A 251 10.59 -16.30 1.09
CA TRP A 251 9.24 -15.87 0.70
C TRP A 251 9.15 -15.58 -0.79
N PHE A 252 10.12 -14.89 -1.38
CA PHE A 252 10.10 -14.55 -2.80
C PHE A 252 10.02 -15.81 -3.68
N PHE A 253 10.85 -16.83 -3.41
CA PHE A 253 10.81 -18.08 -4.18
C PHE A 253 9.52 -18.89 -4.00
N PHE A 254 8.76 -18.64 -2.93
CA PHE A 254 7.44 -19.24 -2.72
C PHE A 254 6.31 -18.39 -3.35
N GLY A 255 6.25 -17.11 -3.00
CA GLY A 255 5.17 -16.18 -3.33
C GLY A 255 5.21 -15.71 -4.78
N PHE A 256 6.40 -15.43 -5.35
CA PHE A 256 6.52 -14.90 -6.70
C PHE A 256 6.03 -15.89 -7.78
N PRO A 257 6.42 -17.19 -7.78
CA PRO A 257 5.89 -18.14 -8.74
C PRO A 257 4.37 -18.30 -8.66
N LEU A 258 3.82 -18.34 -7.44
CA LEU A 258 2.38 -18.42 -7.23
C LEU A 258 1.66 -17.17 -7.74
N ALA A 259 2.18 -15.99 -7.43
CA ALA A 259 1.66 -14.71 -7.91
C ALA A 259 1.67 -14.65 -9.44
N LEU A 260 2.74 -15.12 -10.08
CA LEU A 260 2.86 -15.15 -11.54
C LEU A 260 1.79 -16.05 -12.18
N LEU A 261 1.53 -17.23 -11.60
CA LEU A 261 0.47 -18.13 -12.08
C LEU A 261 -0.91 -17.49 -11.96
N ILE A 262 -1.22 -16.89 -10.80
CA ILE A 262 -2.50 -16.21 -10.56
C ILE A 262 -2.64 -14.99 -11.49
N PHE A 263 -1.56 -14.22 -11.67
CA PHE A 263 -1.51 -13.08 -12.57
C PHE A 263 -1.85 -13.48 -14.01
N LEU A 264 -1.20 -14.53 -14.53
CA LEU A 264 -1.46 -15.04 -15.87
C LEU A 264 -2.90 -15.55 -16.00
N ALA A 265 -3.43 -16.26 -14.99
CA ALA A 265 -4.81 -16.72 -14.99
C ALA A 265 -5.82 -15.56 -15.04
N VAL A 266 -5.62 -14.54 -14.21
CA VAL A 266 -6.48 -13.33 -14.19
C VAL A 266 -6.37 -12.57 -15.50
N TRP A 267 -5.16 -12.39 -16.04
CA TRP A 267 -4.97 -11.74 -17.34
C TRP A 267 -5.68 -12.48 -18.47
N ILE A 268 -5.58 -13.82 -18.53
CA ILE A 268 -6.29 -14.64 -19.51
C ILE A 268 -7.80 -14.49 -19.35
N ILE A 269 -8.32 -14.56 -18.12
CA ILE A 269 -9.76 -14.39 -17.85
C ILE A 269 -10.24 -13.01 -18.32
N LEU A 270 -9.50 -11.94 -18.01
CA LEU A 270 -9.85 -10.59 -18.46
C LEU A 270 -9.80 -10.46 -19.98
N CYS A 271 -8.80 -11.06 -20.63
CA CYS A 271 -8.73 -11.07 -22.08
C CYS A 271 -9.92 -11.82 -22.71
N CYS A 272 -10.26 -13.00 -22.19
CA CYS A 272 -11.37 -13.81 -22.71
C CYS A 272 -12.74 -13.13 -22.52
N LEU A 273 -12.95 -12.43 -21.40
CA LEU A 273 -14.23 -11.80 -21.09
C LEU A 273 -14.41 -10.42 -21.75
N TYR A 274 -13.33 -9.64 -21.86
CA TYR A 274 -13.42 -8.23 -22.22
C TYR A 274 -12.67 -7.82 -23.49
N CYS A 275 -11.67 -8.60 -23.94
CA CYS A 275 -10.93 -8.32 -25.17
C CYS A 275 -11.43 -9.20 -26.33
N SER A 276 -12.41 -8.72 -27.10
CA SER A 276 -12.87 -9.41 -28.32
C SER A 276 -11.86 -9.23 -29.48
N LYS A 277 -11.85 -10.15 -30.45
CA LYS A 277 -10.99 -10.05 -31.66
C LYS A 277 -11.23 -8.78 -32.48
N SER A 278 -12.41 -8.19 -32.40
CA SER A 278 -12.76 -6.92 -33.06
C SER A 278 -12.19 -5.67 -32.36
N SER A 279 -11.55 -5.83 -31.19
CA SER A 279 -11.10 -4.70 -30.37
C SER A 279 -9.87 -4.01 -30.97
N GLY A 280 -8.97 -4.74 -31.64
CA GLY A 280 -7.73 -4.15 -32.19
C GLY A 280 -8.00 -2.95 -33.12
N PRO A 281 -8.71 -3.13 -34.25
CA PRO A 281 -8.95 -2.06 -35.22
C PRO A 281 -9.69 -0.86 -34.64
N ALA A 282 -10.67 -1.10 -33.77
CA ALA A 282 -11.48 -0.06 -33.14
C ALA A 282 -10.72 0.74 -32.08
N LEU A 283 -9.67 0.18 -31.46
CA LEU A 283 -8.83 0.87 -30.49
C LEU A 283 -7.64 1.59 -31.14
N THR A 284 -7.08 1.06 -32.23
CA THR A 284 -5.95 1.67 -32.95
C THR A 284 -6.26 3.09 -33.44
N GLU A 285 -7.53 3.39 -33.73
CA GLU A 285 -7.97 4.75 -34.12
C GLU A 285 -7.76 5.79 -33.00
N TYR A 286 -7.82 5.38 -31.74
CA TYR A 286 -7.78 6.28 -30.57
C TYR A 286 -6.43 6.25 -29.83
N LEU A 287 -5.65 5.18 -29.98
CA LEU A 287 -4.39 4.96 -29.30
C LEU A 287 -3.23 5.05 -30.28
N ASP A 288 -2.54 6.19 -30.27
CA ASP A 288 -1.28 6.39 -30.97
C ASP A 288 -0.11 6.35 -29.98
N LYS A 289 0.88 5.51 -30.30
CA LYS A 289 2.15 5.38 -29.56
C LYS A 289 2.91 6.71 -29.47
N ALA A 290 2.75 7.58 -30.47
CA ALA A 290 3.35 8.92 -30.47
C ALA A 290 2.94 9.75 -29.24
N HIS A 291 1.73 9.54 -28.73
CA HIS A 291 1.25 10.28 -27.55
C HIS A 291 1.90 9.80 -26.25
N LEU A 292 2.04 8.48 -26.06
CA LEU A 292 2.73 7.93 -24.89
C LEU A 292 4.21 8.36 -24.87
N ASN A 293 4.85 8.37 -26.05
CA ASN A 293 6.21 8.90 -26.19
C ASN A 293 6.27 10.38 -25.82
N ARG A 294 5.27 11.18 -26.19
CA ARG A 294 5.19 12.60 -25.80
C ARG A 294 5.01 12.79 -24.29
N GLU A 295 4.21 11.97 -23.62
CA GLU A 295 4.14 11.98 -22.15
C GLU A 295 5.47 11.60 -21.49
N LEU A 296 6.18 10.62 -22.05
CA LEU A 296 7.50 10.24 -21.58
C LEU A 296 8.54 11.36 -21.79
N GLU A 297 8.49 12.05 -22.93
CA GLU A 297 9.34 13.20 -23.22
C GLU A 297 9.08 14.37 -22.27
N MET A 298 7.81 14.61 -21.90
CA MET A 298 7.43 15.65 -20.93
C MET A 298 7.99 15.40 -19.52
N LEU A 299 8.29 14.15 -19.15
CA LEU A 299 8.96 13.81 -17.89
C LEU A 299 10.46 14.16 -17.90
N GLY A 300 11.03 14.52 -19.05
CA GLY A 300 12.44 14.90 -19.19
C GLY A 300 13.43 13.76 -18.90
N PRO A 301 14.75 14.04 -18.98
CA PRO A 301 15.78 13.05 -18.64
C PRO A 301 15.75 12.74 -17.14
N MET A 302 16.13 11.50 -16.80
CA MET A 302 16.17 11.04 -15.41
C MET A 302 17.17 11.86 -14.59
N ALA A 303 16.65 12.54 -13.56
CA ALA A 303 17.46 13.33 -12.64
C ALA A 303 18.47 12.48 -11.87
N PHE A 304 19.52 13.10 -11.32
CA PHE A 304 20.51 12.40 -10.49
C PHE A 304 19.83 11.72 -9.28
N ALA A 305 18.92 12.43 -8.62
CA ALA A 305 18.10 11.92 -7.54
C ALA A 305 17.35 10.61 -7.88
N GLU A 306 16.69 10.57 -9.05
CA GLU A 306 15.99 9.38 -9.53
C GLU A 306 16.94 8.19 -9.68
N LYS A 307 18.13 8.42 -10.28
CA LYS A 307 19.16 7.39 -10.46
C LYS A 307 19.68 6.87 -9.13
N MET A 308 19.93 7.78 -8.19
CA MET A 308 20.45 7.44 -6.87
C MET A 308 19.43 6.60 -6.09
N ILE A 309 18.16 6.99 -6.07
CA ILE A 309 17.12 6.23 -5.36
C ILE A 309 16.91 4.87 -5.99
N LEU A 310 16.93 4.77 -7.33
CA LEU A 310 16.93 3.49 -8.01
C LEU A 310 18.14 2.64 -7.61
N ALA A 311 19.34 3.21 -7.54
CA ALA A 311 20.54 2.48 -7.12
C ALA A 311 20.42 1.97 -5.68
N VAL A 312 19.99 2.82 -4.75
CA VAL A 312 19.75 2.44 -3.34
C VAL A 312 18.70 1.33 -3.23
N PHE A 313 17.61 1.45 -3.98
CA PHE A 313 16.53 0.47 -4.00
C PHE A 313 17.00 -0.87 -4.61
N SER A 314 17.76 -0.84 -5.71
CA SER A 314 18.34 -2.04 -6.31
C SER A 314 19.36 -2.72 -5.38
N ILE A 315 20.19 -1.95 -4.67
CA ILE A 315 21.13 -2.49 -3.67
C ILE A 315 20.35 -3.17 -2.54
N LEU A 316 19.25 -2.58 -2.07
CA LEU A 316 18.41 -3.19 -1.04
C LEU A 316 17.86 -4.54 -1.50
N ILE A 317 17.32 -4.63 -2.72
CA ILE A 317 16.80 -5.90 -3.27
C ILE A 317 17.92 -6.94 -3.33
N ILE A 318 19.13 -6.56 -3.77
CA ILE A 318 20.28 -7.47 -3.80
C ILE A 318 20.61 -7.95 -2.39
N LEU A 319 20.63 -7.06 -1.38
CA LEU A 319 20.85 -7.44 0.01
C LEU A 319 19.79 -8.43 0.51
N TRP A 320 18.50 -8.18 0.27
CA TRP A 320 17.46 -9.14 0.65
C TRP A 320 17.63 -10.51 -0.02
N MET A 321 17.92 -10.53 -1.32
CA MET A 321 18.08 -11.78 -2.08
C MET A 321 19.34 -12.56 -1.70
N THR A 322 20.39 -11.87 -1.23
CA THR A 322 21.68 -12.48 -0.90
C THR A 322 21.89 -12.71 0.60
N ARG A 323 20.89 -12.42 1.44
CA ARG A 323 20.95 -12.64 2.90
C ARG A 323 21.16 -14.12 3.23
N SER A 324 20.33 -14.95 2.60
CA SER A 324 20.35 -16.42 2.66
C SER A 324 20.16 -16.91 1.22
N ILE A 325 21.23 -17.43 0.61
CA ILE A 325 21.22 -17.87 -0.79
C ILE A 325 20.74 -19.32 -0.87
N THR A 326 21.37 -20.23 -0.13
CA THR A 326 21.04 -21.67 -0.08
C THR A 326 21.61 -22.24 1.21
N ASP A 327 21.07 -23.36 1.70
CA ASP A 327 21.56 -24.07 2.90
C ASP A 327 23.07 -24.35 2.83
N ASP A 328 23.61 -24.60 1.62
CA ASP A 328 25.02 -24.88 1.37
C ASP A 328 25.90 -23.63 1.15
N ILE A 329 25.31 -22.49 0.78
CA ILE A 329 26.04 -21.25 0.48
C ILE A 329 25.60 -20.16 1.46
N PRO A 330 26.40 -19.90 2.52
CA PRO A 330 26.06 -18.86 3.48
C PRO A 330 26.05 -17.51 2.79
N GLY A 331 24.89 -16.82 2.84
CA GLY A 331 24.76 -15.44 2.37
C GLY A 331 25.49 -14.46 3.29
N TRP A 332 25.38 -13.16 2.99
CA TRP A 332 26.06 -12.14 3.80
C TRP A 332 25.57 -12.10 5.27
N GLY A 333 24.39 -12.64 5.57
CA GLY A 333 23.88 -12.75 6.94
C GLY A 333 24.80 -13.57 7.86
N ALA A 334 25.55 -14.52 7.30
CA ALA A 334 26.52 -15.32 8.06
C ALA A 334 27.71 -14.49 8.57
N LEU A 335 28.11 -13.43 7.84
CA LEU A 335 29.20 -12.54 8.26
C LEU A 335 28.91 -11.84 9.59
N PHE A 336 27.64 -11.68 9.94
CA PHE A 336 27.18 -11.02 11.16
C PHE A 336 26.65 -12.00 12.21
N ASN A 337 26.94 -13.31 12.08
CA ASN A 337 26.43 -14.37 12.96
C ASN A 337 24.90 -14.33 13.12
N GLY A 338 24.17 -14.00 12.05
CA GLY A 338 22.69 -13.92 12.06
C GLY A 338 22.11 -12.75 12.86
N ARG A 339 22.94 -11.83 13.39
CA ARG A 339 22.48 -10.66 14.15
C ARG A 339 21.86 -9.57 13.27
N ALA A 340 22.27 -9.51 11.99
CA ALA A 340 21.72 -8.58 11.02
C ALA A 340 20.62 -9.27 10.20
N GLY A 341 19.41 -8.71 10.28
CA GLY A 341 18.24 -9.21 9.56
C GLY A 341 17.90 -8.42 8.30
N ASP A 342 16.82 -8.83 7.63
CA ASP A 342 16.28 -8.10 6.46
C ASP A 342 15.82 -6.69 6.86
N GLY A 343 15.34 -6.53 8.10
CA GLY A 343 14.98 -5.22 8.64
C GLY A 343 16.18 -4.30 8.83
N THR A 344 17.29 -4.85 9.30
CA THR A 344 18.55 -4.11 9.46
C THR A 344 19.02 -3.53 8.12
N ALA A 345 19.05 -4.35 7.05
CA ALA A 345 19.42 -3.88 5.71
C ALA A 345 18.47 -2.78 5.20
N SER A 346 17.17 -2.94 5.44
CA SER A 346 16.14 -1.99 5.01
C SER A 346 16.30 -0.62 5.67
N VAL A 347 16.49 -0.59 6.98
CA VAL A 347 16.69 0.66 7.74
C VAL A 347 18.01 1.34 7.34
N MET A 348 19.07 0.56 7.12
CA MET A 348 20.35 1.09 6.63
C MET A 348 20.17 1.80 5.27
N MET A 349 19.55 1.14 4.30
CA MET A 349 19.35 1.72 2.96
C MET A 349 18.38 2.91 2.99
N ALA A 350 17.32 2.86 3.81
CA ALA A 350 16.41 3.98 4.01
C ALA A 350 17.12 5.21 4.59
N THR A 351 18.02 5.01 5.56
CA THR A 351 18.81 6.10 6.14
C THR A 351 19.72 6.76 5.11
N LEU A 352 20.36 5.97 4.24
CA LEU A 352 21.18 6.49 3.14
C LEU A 352 20.36 7.29 2.13
N ALA A 353 19.16 6.82 1.76
CA ALA A 353 18.26 7.54 0.85
C ALA A 353 17.87 8.92 1.43
N VAL A 354 17.50 8.98 2.70
CA VAL A 354 17.08 10.22 3.38
C VAL A 354 18.24 11.19 3.60
N HIS A 355 19.45 10.68 3.88
CA HIS A 355 20.61 11.55 4.03
C HIS A 355 20.93 12.29 2.74
N ASN A 356 20.89 11.59 1.61
CA ASN A 356 21.30 12.17 0.34
C ASN A 356 20.25 13.12 -0.26
N SER A 357 18.95 12.90 -0.02
CA SER A 357 17.91 13.83 -0.49
C SER A 357 18.01 15.22 0.16
N LYS A 358 18.51 15.31 1.40
CA LYS A 358 18.74 16.59 2.09
C LYS A 358 19.89 17.41 1.51
N HIS A 359 20.87 16.78 0.87
CA HIS A 359 21.99 17.48 0.24
C HIS A 359 21.58 18.12 -1.09
N GLU A 360 20.65 17.51 -1.82
CA GLU A 360 20.09 18.11 -3.04
C GLU A 360 19.14 19.27 -2.74
N ALA A 361 18.33 19.21 -1.68
CA ALA A 361 17.45 20.33 -1.32
C ALA A 361 18.20 21.62 -0.92
N LYS A 362 19.53 21.57 -0.80
CA LYS A 362 20.41 22.68 -0.44
C LYS A 362 21.33 23.15 -1.57
N GLY A 363 21.34 22.47 -2.72
CA GLY A 363 22.10 22.85 -3.91
C GLY A 363 21.17 23.34 -5.00
#